data_AF-A0A9P7E7P2-F1
#
_entry.id   AF-A0A9P7E7P2-F1
#
_cell.length_a   1.000
_cell.length_b   1.000
_cell.length_c   1.000
_cell.angle_alpha   90.00
_cell.angle_beta   90.00
_cell.angle_gamma   90.00
#
_symmetry.space_group_name_H-M   'P 1'
#
loop_
_entity.id
_entity.type
_entity.pdbx_description
1 polymer ?
#
loop_
_entity_poly.entity_id
_entity_poly.type
_entity_poly.pdbx_seq_one_letter_code
_entity_poly.pdbx_strand_id
1 'polypeptide(L)'
;MASDEDRLRAKVANLNASLDELEIQLEPLFTKSLPETLVALETIQQAKLQVVLPYVLYDLVFVYLKTRGIDPRTHPVIGELDRVRQYFDKIKSAEDSEEKSKDPS
;
A
#
# COMPACT_ATOMS: atom_id res chain seq x y z
N MET A 1 21.38 3.35 30.11
CA MET A 1 21.15 2.58 28.86
C MET A 1 19.70 2.16 28.88
N ALA A 2 18.95 2.33 27.78
CA ALA A 2 17.55 1.89 27.73
C ALA A 2 17.50 0.36 27.87
N SER A 3 16.55 -0.15 28.67
CA SER A 3 16.35 -1.59 28.82
C SER A 3 15.77 -2.18 27.53
N ASP A 4 15.90 -3.49 27.34
CA ASP A 4 15.28 -4.16 26.19
C ASP A 4 13.74 -4.02 26.21
N GLU A 5 13.15 -3.91 27.39
CA GLU A 5 11.73 -3.61 27.56
C GLU A 5 11.36 -2.24 26.98
N ASP A 6 12.15 -1.20 27.28
CA ASP A 6 11.92 0.15 26.75
C ASP A 6 11.99 0.18 25.22
N ARG A 7 12.95 -0.56 24.65
CA ARG A 7 13.10 -0.69 23.19
C ARG A 7 11.91 -1.40 22.55
N LEU A 8 11.38 -2.43 23.20
CA LEU A 8 10.21 -3.15 22.70
C LEU A 8 8.95 -2.27 22.76
N ARG A 9 8.74 -1.57 23.88
CA ARG A 9 7.63 -0.62 24.04
C ARG A 9 7.68 0.48 22.98
N ALA A 10 8.85 1.03 22.69
CA ALA A 10 9.02 2.03 21.64
C ALA A 10 8.65 1.50 20.25
N LYS A 11 9.01 0.25 19.91
CA LYS A 11 8.63 -0.36 18.62
C LYS A 11 7.12 -0.53 18.49
N VAL A 12 6.45 -0.95 19.55
CA VAL A 12 4.98 -1.10 19.56
C VAL A 12 4.29 0.26 19.44
N ALA A 13 4.78 1.27 20.17
CA ALA A 13 4.25 2.63 20.08
C ALA A 13 4.38 3.20 18.66
N ASN A 14 5.54 3.01 18.01
CA ASN A 14 5.75 3.43 16.64
C ASN A 14 4.82 2.70 15.66
N LEU A 15 4.62 1.39 15.83
CA LEU A 15 3.69 0.63 14.99
C LEU A 15 2.27 1.16 15.13
N ASN A 16 1.79 1.40 16.35
CA ASN A 16 0.45 1.96 16.58
C ASN A 16 0.31 3.33 15.93
N ALA A 17 1.29 4.23 16.11
CA ALA A 17 1.25 5.56 15.49
C ALA A 17 1.20 5.48 13.95
N SER A 18 1.92 4.55 13.33
CA SER A 18 1.85 4.33 11.88
C SER A 18 0.50 3.77 11.43
N LEU A 19 -0.17 2.96 12.25
CA LEU A 19 -1.52 2.46 11.95
C LEU A 19 -2.56 3.58 12.11
N ASP A 20 -2.45 4.41 13.14
CA ASP A 20 -3.32 5.59 13.34
C ASP A 20 -3.21 6.56 12.15
N GLU A 21 -1.99 6.82 11.68
CA GLU A 21 -1.76 7.66 10.50
C GLU A 21 -2.37 7.03 9.24
N LEU A 22 -2.22 5.71 9.05
CA LEU A 22 -2.81 5.00 7.93
C LEU A 22 -4.34 5.07 7.96
N GLU A 23 -4.98 4.92 9.11
CA GLU A 23 -6.44 5.04 9.26
C GLU A 23 -6.93 6.41 8.79
N ILE A 24 -6.25 7.49 9.18
CA ILE A 24 -6.55 8.86 8.73
C ILE A 24 -6.44 8.98 7.21
N GLN A 25 -5.42 8.39 6.59
CA GLN A 25 -5.24 8.43 5.13
C GLN A 25 -6.30 7.61 4.39
N LEU A 26 -6.80 6.54 4.98
CA LEU A 26 -7.81 5.66 4.39
C LEU A 26 -9.23 6.18 4.59
N GLU A 27 -9.49 7.01 5.59
CA GLU A 27 -10.82 7.51 5.94
C GLU A 27 -11.61 8.11 4.75
N PRO A 28 -11.01 8.93 3.86
CA PRO A 28 -11.71 9.43 2.68
C PRO A 28 -12.25 8.33 1.77
N LEU A 29 -11.57 7.18 1.69
CA LEU A 29 -11.97 6.05 0.85
C LEU A 29 -13.18 5.29 1.40
N PHE A 30 -13.50 5.47 2.69
CA PHE A 30 -14.68 4.86 3.31
C PHE A 30 -15.92 5.76 3.24
N THR A 31 -15.78 7.02 2.80
CA THR A 31 -16.90 7.96 2.69
C THR A 31 -17.84 7.67 1.51
N LYS A 32 -17.35 6.94 0.50
CA LYS A 32 -18.05 6.59 -0.74
C LYS A 32 -17.66 5.19 -1.19
N SER A 33 -18.46 4.60 -2.07
CA SER A 33 -18.06 3.33 -2.69
C SER A 33 -16.86 3.52 -3.62
N LEU A 34 -16.06 2.46 -3.80
CA LEU A 34 -14.90 2.50 -4.70
C LEU A 34 -15.28 2.91 -6.15
N PRO A 35 -16.38 2.41 -6.76
CA PRO A 35 -16.79 2.87 -8.09
C PRO A 35 -17.07 4.37 -8.17
N GLU A 36 -17.73 4.94 -7.15
CA GLU A 36 -18.01 6.39 -7.08
C GLU A 36 -16.73 7.21 -6.98
N THR A 37 -15.75 6.75 -6.19
CA THR A 37 -14.43 7.38 -6.09
C THR A 37 -13.68 7.32 -7.42
N LEU A 38 -13.71 6.17 -8.11
CA LEU A 38 -13.01 5.96 -9.37
C LEU A 38 -13.56 6.82 -10.50
N VAL A 39 -14.89 7.02 -10.57
CA VAL A 39 -15.51 7.76 -11.68
C VAL A 39 -15.06 9.23 -11.73
N ALA A 40 -14.62 9.78 -10.60
CA ALA A 40 -14.15 11.16 -10.48
C ALA A 40 -12.66 11.33 -10.85
N LEU A 41 -11.95 10.23 -11.11
CA LEU A 41 -10.50 10.21 -11.36
C LEU A 41 -10.20 10.01 -12.84
N GLU A 42 -9.06 10.55 -13.29
CA GLU A 42 -8.51 10.23 -14.61
C GLU A 42 -8.11 8.75 -14.69
N THR A 43 -8.05 8.19 -15.90
CA THR A 43 -7.75 6.75 -16.11
C THR A 43 -6.47 6.31 -15.40
N ILE A 44 -5.42 7.12 -15.45
CA ILE A 44 -4.15 6.79 -14.79
C ILE A 44 -4.27 6.80 -13.26
N GLN A 45 -5.05 7.73 -12.71
CA GLN A 45 -5.32 7.83 -11.27
C GLN A 45 -6.18 6.65 -10.80
N GLN A 46 -7.16 6.22 -11.61
CA GLN A 46 -7.94 5.02 -11.35
C GLN A 46 -7.04 3.78 -11.27
N ALA A 47 -6.12 3.62 -12.23
CA ALA A 47 -5.16 2.51 -12.23
C ALA A 47 -4.28 2.53 -10.97
N LYS A 48 -3.74 3.69 -10.59
CA LYS A 48 -2.96 3.86 -9.35
C LYS A 48 -3.74 3.44 -8.11
N LEU A 49 -4.97 3.93 -7.96
CA LEU A 49 -5.80 3.59 -6.79
C LEU A 49 -6.11 2.09 -6.74
N GLN A 50 -6.47 1.49 -7.88
CA GLN A 50 -6.78 0.05 -7.95
C GLN A 50 -5.57 -0.86 -7.72
N VAL A 51 -4.34 -0.36 -7.88
CA VAL A 51 -3.10 -1.09 -7.57
C VAL A 51 -2.66 -0.87 -6.12
N VAL A 52 -2.81 0.36 -5.60
CA VAL A 52 -2.43 0.69 -4.21
C VAL A 52 -3.34 0.00 -3.19
N LEU A 53 -4.65 -0.07 -3.42
CA LEU A 53 -5.58 -0.71 -2.48
C LEU A 53 -5.22 -2.17 -2.14
N PRO A 54 -5.03 -3.08 -3.10
CA PRO A 54 -4.61 -4.44 -2.79
C PRO A 54 -3.19 -4.49 -2.21
N TYR A 55 -2.29 -3.59 -2.62
CA TYR A 55 -0.96 -3.50 -2.01
C TYR A 55 -1.04 -3.23 -0.50
N VAL A 56 -1.80 -2.21 -0.10
CA VAL A 56 -2.02 -1.86 1.32
C VAL A 56 -2.66 -3.02 2.07
N LEU A 57 -3.67 -3.68 1.48
CA LEU A 57 -4.33 -4.82 2.11
C LEU A 57 -3.36 -5.98 2.37
N TYR A 58 -2.55 -6.36 1.37
CA TYR A 58 -1.58 -7.44 1.53
C TYR A 58 -0.44 -7.06 2.48
N ASP A 59 -0.02 -5.79 2.52
CA ASP A 59 0.96 -5.30 3.48
C ASP A 59 0.43 -5.33 4.91
N LEU A 60 -0.85 -4.98 5.14
CA LEU A 60 -1.50 -5.13 6.44
C LEU A 60 -1.59 -6.61 6.88
N VAL A 61 -1.85 -7.54 5.95
CA VAL A 61 -1.77 -8.98 6.23
C VAL A 61 -0.34 -9.39 6.60
N PHE A 62 0.68 -8.87 5.91
CA PHE A 62 2.08 -9.11 6.26
C PHE A 62 2.40 -8.63 7.68
N VAL A 63 1.98 -7.41 8.04
CA VAL A 63 2.13 -6.85 9.39
C VAL A 63 1.42 -7.71 10.43
N TYR A 64 0.17 -8.11 10.16
CA TYR A 64 -0.60 -9.00 11.04
C TYR A 64 0.12 -10.33 11.30
N LEU A 65 0.68 -10.97 10.27
CA LEU A 65 1.43 -12.21 10.43
C LEU A 65 2.65 -12.00 11.35
N LYS A 66 3.39 -10.91 11.16
CA LYS A 66 4.53 -10.55 12.02
C LYS A 66 4.12 -10.36 13.48
N THR A 67 3.01 -9.66 13.76
CA THR A 67 2.54 -9.44 15.14
C THR A 67 2.06 -10.74 15.80
N ARG A 68 1.64 -11.73 15.01
CA ARG A 68 1.25 -13.07 15.46
C ARG A 68 2.43 -14.03 15.63
N GLY A 69 3.66 -13.58 15.35
CA GLY A 69 4.86 -14.41 15.39
C GLY A 69 4.97 -15.41 14.24
N ILE A 70 4.19 -15.23 13.17
CA ILE A 70 4.21 -16.05 11.97
C ILE A 70 5.17 -15.42 10.98
N ASP A 71 6.07 -16.19 10.36
CA ASP A 71 6.93 -15.67 9.30
C ASP A 71 6.09 -15.46 8.01
N PRO A 72 5.91 -14.22 7.53
CA PRO A 72 5.11 -13.98 6.33
C PRO A 72 5.72 -14.60 5.09
N ARG A 73 7.04 -14.90 5.09
CA ARG A 73 7.73 -15.55 3.96
C ARG A 73 7.20 -16.93 3.65
N THR A 74 6.56 -17.59 4.61
CA THR A 74 5.94 -18.90 4.43
C THR A 74 4.46 -18.80 4.06
N HIS A 75 3.91 -17.59 3.98
CA HIS A 75 2.50 -17.34 3.70
C HIS A 75 2.29 -16.92 2.23
N PRO A 76 1.19 -17.33 1.57
CA PRO A 76 0.92 -16.97 0.17
C PRO A 76 0.87 -15.47 -0.15
N VAL A 77 0.70 -14.62 0.88
CA VAL A 77 0.65 -13.15 0.73
C VAL A 77 1.89 -12.57 0.05
N ILE A 78 3.05 -13.21 0.16
CA ILE A 78 4.26 -12.74 -0.55
C ILE A 78 4.08 -12.82 -2.06
N GLY A 79 3.48 -13.90 -2.56
CA GLY A 79 3.17 -14.04 -3.98
C GLY A 79 2.18 -12.98 -4.45
N GLU A 80 1.21 -12.62 -3.61
CA GLU A 80 0.27 -11.54 -3.90
C GLU A 80 0.95 -10.16 -3.91
N LEU A 81 1.85 -9.87 -2.96
CA LEU A 81 2.66 -8.65 -2.96
C LEU A 81 3.54 -8.54 -4.21
N ASP A 82 4.21 -9.63 -4.60
CA ASP A 82 5.04 -9.67 -5.80
C ASP A 82 4.21 -9.49 -7.07
N ARG A 83 3.00 -10.07 -7.11
CA ARG A 83 2.05 -9.86 -8.19
C ARG A 83 1.63 -8.39 -8.28
N VAL A 84 1.28 -7.75 -7.17
CA VAL A 84 0.86 -6.34 -7.15
C VAL A 84 2.00 -5.40 -7.54
N ARG A 85 3.25 -5.67 -7.11
CA ARG A 85 4.45 -4.91 -7.50
C ARG A 85 4.61 -4.77 -9.01
N GLN A 86 4.32 -5.83 -9.76
CA GLN A 86 4.39 -5.80 -11.23
C GLN A 86 3.41 -4.79 -11.86
N TYR A 87 2.30 -4.47 -11.21
CA TYR A 87 1.37 -3.48 -11.72
C TYR A 87 1.84 -2.03 -11.49
N PHE A 88 2.64 -1.77 -10.47
CA PHE A 88 3.31 -0.46 -10.34
C PHE A 88 4.27 -0.22 -11.50
N ASP A 89 5.02 -1.24 -11.93
CA ASP A 89 5.92 -1.13 -13.07
C ASP A 89 5.17 -0.87 -14.39
N LYS A 90 4.00 -1.49 -14.55
CA LYS A 90 3.12 -1.25 -15.71
C LYS A 90 2.59 0.18 -15.73
N ILE A 91 2.15 0.69 -14.59
CA ILE A 91 1.68 2.08 -14.46
C ILE A 91 2.81 3.04 -14.81
N LYS A 92 3.99 2.86 -14.21
CA LYS A 92 5.16 3.70 -14.49
C LYS A 92 5.51 3.72 -15.97
N SER A 93 5.54 2.54 -16.60
CA SER A 93 5.84 2.42 -18.03
C SER A 93 4.80 3.13 -18.91
N ALA A 94 3.52 3.15 -18.49
CA ALA A 94 2.46 3.84 -19.19
C ALA A 94 2.64 5.37 -19.11
N GLU A 95 2.94 5.90 -17.91
CA GLU A 95 3.20 7.33 -17.70
C GLU A 95 4.41 7.80 -18.52
N ASP A 96 5.52 7.07 -18.49
CA ASP A 96 6.75 7.39 -19.24
C ASP A 96 6.50 7.38 -20.77
N SER A 97 5.59 6.53 -21.25
CA SER A 97 5.24 6.44 -22.67
C SER A 97 4.36 7.60 -23.12
N GLU A 98 3.43 8.03 -22.27
CA GLU A 98 2.58 9.20 -22.52
C GLU A 98 3.40 10.49 -22.56
N GLU A 99 4.38 10.66 -21.67
CA GLU A 99 5.29 11.81 -21.68
C GLU A 99 6.09 11.91 -22.98
N LYS A 100 6.65 10.80 -23.47
CA LYS A 100 7.38 10.76 -24.75
C LYS A 100 6.51 11.03 -25.97
N SER A 101 5.21 10.73 -25.90
CA SER A 101 4.27 11.00 -26.99
C SER A 101 3.81 12.46 -27.05
N LYS A 102 3.94 13.22 -25.95
CA LYS A 102 3.56 14.63 -25.84
C LYS A 102 4.68 15.59 -26.23
N ASP A 103 5.89 15.08 -26.45
CA ASP A 103 7.07 15.85 -26.86
C ASP A 103 7.53 15.46 -28.28
N PRO A 104 6.82 15.88 -29.35
CA PRO A 104 7.32 15.73 -30.70
C PRO A 104 8.35 16.84 -30.96
N SER A 105 9.60 16.45 -31.17
CA SER A 105 10.60 17.31 -31.84
C SER A 105 10.10 17.80 -33.20
#